data_AF-A0A6A2F830-F1
#
_entry.id   AF-A0A6A2F830-F1
#
_cell.length_a   1.000
_cell.length_b   1.000
_cell.length_c   1.000
_cell.angle_alpha   90.00
_cell.angle_beta   90.00
_cell.angle_gamma   90.00
#
_symmetry.space_group_name_H-M   'P 1'
#
loop_
_entity.id
_entity.type
_entity.pdbx_description
1 polymer ?
#
loop_
_entity_poly.entity_id
_entity_poly.type
_entity_poly.pdbx_seq_one_letter_code
_entity_poly.pdbx_strand_id
1 'polypeptide(L)'
;MSHITLLTLEILLDINEQIKIRASKDPRIEYSGSEDYPIKMHEIRKLIEYAPKNRDILEVAAYYLKNIILLQAFPDANHRTALTAIEMFLEDNGLNLDYTSVEAFDFRKELYNCRLMVYKTYEEMSIRVLKEDDNQAENIVFTLCLKFVKAHVK
;
A
#
# COMPACT_ATOMS: atom_id res chain seq x y z
N MET A 1 -6.78 9.01 -24.20
CA MET A 1 -6.64 8.29 -22.91
C MET A 1 -5.54 9.00 -22.15
N SER A 2 -5.82 9.50 -20.94
CA SER A 2 -4.79 10.04 -20.07
C SER A 2 -3.80 8.92 -19.75
N HIS A 3 -2.51 9.23 -19.86
CA HIS A 3 -1.45 8.29 -19.53
C HIS A 3 -1.38 8.18 -17.99
N ILE A 4 -1.60 7.00 -17.44
CA ILE A 4 -1.43 6.74 -16.00
C ILE A 4 0.06 6.58 -15.69
N THR A 5 0.57 7.34 -14.73
CA THR A 5 1.94 7.22 -14.23
C THR A 5 1.94 6.20 -13.10
N LEU A 6 2.55 5.03 -13.32
CA LEU A 6 2.61 3.97 -12.31
C LEU A 6 3.81 4.14 -11.38
N LEU A 7 3.70 3.62 -10.16
CA LEU A 7 4.83 3.52 -9.24
C LEU A 7 5.92 2.62 -9.80
N THR A 8 7.16 2.92 -9.44
CA THR A 8 8.32 2.09 -9.75
C THR A 8 8.82 1.36 -8.51
N LEU A 9 9.66 0.35 -8.73
CA LEU A 9 10.34 -0.36 -7.65
C LEU A 9 11.17 0.62 -6.81
N GLU A 10 11.90 1.51 -7.48
CA GLU A 10 12.82 2.46 -6.87
C GLU A 10 12.08 3.42 -5.93
N ILE A 11 10.90 3.90 -6.33
CA ILE A 11 10.05 4.77 -5.49
C ILE A 11 9.64 4.03 -4.21
N LEU A 12 9.18 2.79 -4.31
CA LEU A 12 8.74 2.02 -3.13
C LEU A 12 9.90 1.73 -2.15
N LEU A 13 11.09 1.45 -2.68
CA LEU A 13 12.29 1.25 -1.87
C LEU A 13 12.71 2.54 -1.17
N ASP A 14 12.73 3.67 -1.89
CA ASP A 14 13.10 4.96 -1.32
C ASP A 14 12.12 5.38 -0.22
N ILE A 15 10.80 5.25 -0.44
CA ILE A 15 9.80 5.56 0.60
C ILE A 15 10.10 4.83 1.91
N ASN A 16 10.32 3.51 1.86
CA ASN A 16 10.55 2.73 3.08
C ASN A 16 11.89 3.09 3.75
N GLU A 17 12.94 3.32 2.96
CA GLU A 17 14.24 3.75 3.48
C GLU A 17 14.15 5.15 4.11
N GLN A 18 13.41 6.09 3.53
CA GLN A 18 13.17 7.40 4.14
C GLN A 18 12.43 7.28 5.47
N ILE A 19 11.47 6.36 5.60
CA ILE A 19 10.79 6.11 6.89
C ILE A 19 11.79 5.60 7.93
N LYS A 20 12.65 4.65 7.56
CA LYS A 20 13.72 4.12 8.43
C LYS A 20 14.71 5.21 8.85
N ILE A 21 15.16 6.05 7.92
CA ILE A 21 16.06 7.18 8.20
C ILE A 21 15.40 8.21 9.13
N ARG A 22 14.09 8.46 8.98
CA ARG A 22 13.35 9.36 9.89
C ARG A 22 13.26 8.76 11.29
N ALA A 23 12.97 7.47 11.41
CA ALA A 23 12.91 6.76 12.69
C ALA A 23 14.24 6.78 13.47
N SER A 24 15.39 6.72 12.78
CA SER A 24 16.70 6.83 13.44
C SER A 24 17.01 8.25 13.97
N LYS A 25 16.28 9.26 13.49
CA LYS A 25 16.46 10.67 13.86
C LYS A 25 15.37 11.19 14.82
N ASP A 26 14.20 10.56 14.84
CA ASP A 26 13.07 10.94 15.67
C ASP A 26 12.54 9.73 16.47
N PRO A 27 12.76 9.68 17.79
CA PRO A 27 12.36 8.55 18.63
C PRO A 27 10.84 8.36 18.72
N ARG A 28 10.04 9.32 18.24
CA ARG A 28 8.58 9.19 18.17
C ARG A 28 8.12 8.37 16.96
N ILE A 29 9.01 8.14 16.00
CA ILE A 29 8.74 7.33 14.81
C ILE A 29 9.35 5.96 15.05
N GLU A 30 8.50 4.96 15.30
CA GLU A 30 8.97 3.59 15.50
C GLU A 30 9.39 2.96 14.16
N TYR A 31 10.53 2.27 14.13
CA TYR A 31 10.90 1.35 13.05
C TYR A 31 11.58 0.12 13.65
N SER A 32 10.91 -1.03 13.59
CA SER A 32 11.31 -2.27 14.29
C SER A 32 11.78 -3.38 13.35
N GLY A 33 12.15 -3.06 12.11
CA GLY A 33 12.59 -4.04 11.13
C GLY A 33 13.90 -4.73 11.54
N SER A 34 13.97 -6.06 11.38
CA SER A 34 15.19 -6.85 11.58
C SER A 34 15.91 -7.11 10.26
N GLU A 35 17.24 -7.21 10.28
CA GLU A 35 18.03 -7.70 9.15
C GLU A 35 17.71 -9.17 8.80
N ASP A 36 17.17 -9.93 9.76
CA ASP A 36 16.73 -11.32 9.57
C ASP A 36 15.48 -11.45 8.67
N TYR A 37 14.77 -10.34 8.44
CA TYR A 37 13.66 -10.25 7.50
C TYR A 37 14.06 -9.32 6.35
N PRO A 38 14.74 -9.82 5.31
CA PRO A 38 15.18 -8.97 4.20
C PRO A 38 14.01 -8.46 3.36
N ILE A 39 14.24 -7.35 2.65
CA ILE A 39 13.28 -6.81 1.68
C ILE A 39 12.98 -7.87 0.60
N LYS A 40 11.69 -8.11 0.38
CA LYS A 40 11.17 -9.12 -0.55
C LYS A 40 11.07 -8.56 -1.97
N MET A 41 12.23 -8.47 -2.61
CA MET A 41 12.38 -7.83 -3.93
C MET A 41 11.53 -8.47 -5.03
N HIS A 42 11.30 -9.79 -4.97
CA HIS A 42 10.49 -10.47 -5.97
C HIS A 42 9.02 -10.01 -5.91
N GLU A 43 8.49 -9.87 -4.70
CA GLU A 43 7.12 -9.47 -4.39
C GLU A 43 6.87 -8.03 -4.81
N ILE A 44 7.81 -7.11 -4.54
CA ILE A 44 7.69 -5.71 -4.97
C ILE A 44 7.76 -5.61 -6.49
N ARG A 45 8.65 -6.35 -7.16
CA ARG A 45 8.69 -6.38 -8.63
C ARG A 45 7.38 -6.89 -9.23
N LYS A 46 6.78 -7.92 -8.63
CA LYS A 46 5.48 -8.46 -9.07
C LYS A 46 4.33 -7.50 -8.82
N LEU A 47 4.35 -6.73 -7.73
CA LEU A 47 3.39 -5.66 -7.48
C LEU A 47 3.41 -4.62 -8.62
N ILE A 48 4.59 -4.19 -9.06
CA ILE A 48 4.72 -3.23 -10.16
C ILE A 48 4.31 -3.85 -11.51
N GLU A 49 4.74 -5.09 -11.77
CA GLU A 49 4.42 -5.83 -13.00
C GLU A 49 2.90 -6.01 -13.19
N TYR A 50 2.18 -6.29 -12.10
CA TYR A 50 0.74 -6.61 -12.11
C TYR A 50 -0.16 -5.41 -11.82
N ALA A 51 0.38 -4.20 -11.68
CA ALA A 51 -0.42 -3.00 -11.51
C ALA A 51 -1.37 -2.79 -12.72
N PRO A 52 -2.69 -2.64 -12.51
CA PRO A 52 -3.66 -2.64 -13.59
C PRO A 52 -3.66 -1.31 -14.37
N LYS A 53 -3.09 -1.32 -15.58
CA LYS A 53 -2.96 -0.13 -16.45
C LYS A 53 -4.26 0.37 -17.09
N ASN A 54 -5.28 -0.48 -17.12
CA ASN A 54 -6.55 -0.21 -17.82
C ASN A 54 -7.69 0.18 -16.87
N ARG A 55 -7.38 0.43 -15.59
CA ARG A 55 -8.34 0.80 -14.55
C ARG A 55 -8.31 2.30 -14.26
N ASP A 56 -9.31 2.77 -13.53
CA ASP A 56 -9.33 4.16 -13.09
C ASP A 56 -8.22 4.42 -12.05
N ILE A 57 -7.72 5.66 -11.97
CA ILE A 57 -6.61 6.03 -11.10
C ILE A 57 -6.90 5.67 -9.63
N LEU A 58 -8.14 5.81 -9.16
CA LEU A 58 -8.50 5.51 -7.78
C LEU A 58 -8.48 4.01 -7.50
N GLU A 59 -8.87 3.19 -8.47
CA GLU A 59 -8.73 1.73 -8.40
C GLU A 59 -7.28 1.29 -8.38
N VAL A 60 -6.40 1.94 -9.15
CA VAL A 60 -4.96 1.65 -9.11
C VAL A 60 -4.34 2.08 -7.78
N ALA A 61 -4.75 3.21 -7.22
CA ALA A 61 -4.35 3.61 -5.87
C ALA A 61 -4.80 2.57 -4.83
N ALA A 62 -6.06 2.11 -4.89
CA ALA A 62 -6.57 1.07 -4.00
C ALA A 62 -5.80 -0.25 -4.14
N TYR A 63 -5.41 -0.61 -5.36
CA TYR A 63 -4.54 -1.75 -5.64
C TYR A 63 -3.21 -1.64 -4.92
N TYR A 64 -2.52 -0.49 -5.02
CA TYR A 64 -1.25 -0.28 -4.33
C TYR A 64 -1.42 -0.28 -2.81
N LEU A 65 -2.42 0.44 -2.28
CA LEU A 65 -2.70 0.51 -0.84
C LEU A 65 -2.86 -0.88 -0.24
N LYS A 66 -3.76 -1.68 -0.82
CA LYS A 66 -4.04 -3.04 -0.38
C LYS A 66 -2.79 -3.91 -0.46
N ASN A 67 -2.16 -3.98 -1.62
CA ASN A 67 -1.20 -5.03 -1.90
C ASN A 67 0.17 -4.77 -1.29
N ILE A 68 0.59 -3.51 -1.11
CA ILE A 68 1.80 -3.20 -0.31
C ILE A 68 1.61 -3.70 1.13
N ILE A 69 0.41 -3.52 1.70
CA ILE A 69 0.09 -3.96 3.06
C ILE A 69 0.05 -5.49 3.19
N LEU A 70 -0.57 -6.17 2.22
CA LEU A 70 -0.73 -7.63 2.27
C LEU A 70 0.57 -8.38 2.00
N LEU A 71 1.40 -7.91 1.07
CA LEU A 71 2.66 -8.56 0.74
C LEU A 71 3.66 -8.54 1.91
N GLN A 72 3.57 -7.55 2.79
CA GLN A 72 4.54 -7.31 3.86
C GLN A 72 6.00 -7.45 3.41
N ALA A 73 6.30 -6.85 2.25
CA ALA A 73 7.58 -7.03 1.59
C ALA A 73 8.74 -6.28 2.27
N PHE A 74 8.44 -5.35 3.17
CA PHE A 74 9.43 -4.60 3.93
C PHE A 74 9.57 -5.14 5.36
N PRO A 75 10.78 -5.04 5.97
CA PRO A 75 11.03 -5.47 7.35
C PRO A 75 10.12 -4.78 8.38
N ASP A 76 9.75 -3.53 8.12
CA ASP A 76 8.75 -2.80 8.89
C ASP A 76 8.14 -1.67 8.02
N ALA A 77 7.15 -0.98 8.57
CA ALA A 77 6.50 0.19 8.02
C ALA A 77 5.66 -0.05 6.76
N ASN A 78 5.30 -1.30 6.44
CA ASN A 78 4.47 -1.64 5.26
C ASN A 78 3.21 -0.77 5.09
N HIS A 79 2.47 -0.49 6.17
CA HIS A 79 1.29 0.41 6.11
C HIS A 79 1.66 1.87 5.79
N ARG A 80 2.73 2.39 6.41
CA ARG A 80 3.19 3.76 6.18
C ARG A 80 3.76 3.91 4.77
N THR A 81 4.49 2.90 4.29
CA THR A 81 4.93 2.81 2.90
C THR A 81 3.73 2.82 1.95
N ALA A 82 2.69 2.03 2.23
CA ALA A 82 1.50 1.98 1.38
C ALA A 82 0.77 3.32 1.29
N LEU A 83 0.55 3.99 2.43
CA LEU A 83 -0.08 5.33 2.47
C LEU A 83 0.74 6.38 1.72
N THR A 84 2.05 6.43 1.96
CA THR A 84 2.95 7.38 1.27
C THR A 84 3.01 7.08 -0.24
N ALA A 85 3.01 5.79 -0.62
CA ALA A 85 3.07 5.37 -2.01
C ALA A 85 1.82 5.78 -2.80
N ILE A 86 0.63 5.66 -2.19
CA ILE A 86 -0.60 6.10 -2.88
C ILE A 86 -0.73 7.62 -2.95
N GLU A 87 -0.22 8.35 -1.96
CA GLU A 87 -0.15 9.81 -1.99
C GLU A 87 0.71 10.26 -3.19
N MET A 88 1.95 9.75 -3.30
CA MET A 88 2.83 10.04 -4.45
C MET A 88 2.23 9.61 -5.78
N PHE A 89 1.65 8.40 -5.83
CA PHE A 89 0.99 7.91 -7.05
C PHE A 89 -0.16 8.82 -7.49
N LEU A 90 -1.00 9.28 -6.55
CA LEU A 90 -2.11 10.17 -6.86
C LEU A 90 -1.60 11.54 -7.32
N GLU A 91 -0.59 12.09 -6.64
CA GLU A 91 0.05 13.37 -6.99
C GLU A 91 0.63 13.34 -8.42
N ASP A 92 1.36 12.28 -8.76
CA ASP A 92 1.92 12.06 -10.11
C ASP A 92 0.83 11.92 -11.20
N ASN A 93 -0.41 11.64 -10.80
CA ASN A 93 -1.58 11.54 -11.66
C ASN A 93 -2.55 12.72 -11.49
N GLY A 94 -2.12 13.81 -10.85
CA GLY A 94 -2.86 15.08 -10.75
C GLY A 94 -3.97 15.11 -9.70
N LEU A 95 -3.93 14.21 -8.71
CA LEU A 95 -4.89 14.13 -7.61
C LEU A 95 -4.18 14.32 -6.28
N ASN A 96 -4.84 14.93 -5.30
CA ASN A 96 -4.26 15.06 -3.95
C ASN A 96 -5.02 14.18 -2.97
N LEU A 97 -4.30 13.48 -2.11
CA LEU A 97 -4.86 12.66 -1.05
C LEU A 97 -4.73 13.42 0.28
N ASP A 98 -5.86 13.70 0.95
CA ASP A 98 -5.88 14.42 2.22
C ASP A 98 -6.63 13.62 3.29
N TYR A 99 -5.89 13.12 4.27
CA TYR A 99 -6.41 12.38 5.42
C TYR A 99 -5.67 12.80 6.69
N THR A 100 -6.36 12.69 7.83
CA THR A 100 -5.78 12.94 9.15
C THR A 100 -5.10 11.69 9.71
N SER A 101 -4.24 11.87 10.71
CA SER A 101 -3.61 10.75 11.42
C SER A 101 -4.62 9.85 12.13
N VAL A 102 -5.77 10.39 12.56
CA VAL A 102 -6.87 9.62 13.16
C VAL A 102 -7.53 8.74 12.11
N GLU A 103 -7.84 9.27 10.92
CA GLU A 103 -8.43 8.51 9.82
C GLU A 103 -7.49 7.40 9.31
N ALA A 104 -6.18 7.67 9.23
CA ALA A 104 -5.19 6.65 8.91
C ALA A 104 -5.15 5.51 9.95
N PHE A 105 -5.28 5.86 11.24
CA PHE A 105 -5.31 4.89 12.33
C PHE A 105 -6.59 4.03 12.28
N ASP A 106 -7.74 4.66 12.08
CA ASP A 106 -9.02 3.96 11.99
C ASP A 106 -9.07 3.06 10.76
N PHE A 107 -8.60 3.53 9.61
CA PHE A 107 -8.43 2.71 8.40
C PHE A 107 -7.57 1.48 8.67
N ARG A 108 -6.41 1.64 9.33
CA ARG A 108 -5.52 0.51 9.66
C ARG A 108 -6.23 -0.53 10.53
N LYS A 109 -7.01 -0.10 11.52
CA LYS A 109 -7.77 -0.99 12.42
C LYS A 109 -8.84 -1.77 11.64
N GLU A 110 -9.61 -1.10 10.80
CA GLU A 110 -10.61 -1.73 9.95
C GLU A 110 -9.98 -2.71 8.96
N LEU A 111 -8.85 -2.33 8.35
CA LEU A 111 -8.13 -3.15 7.40
C LEU A 111 -7.64 -4.45 8.04
N TYR A 112 -7.11 -4.41 9.27
CA TYR A 112 -6.75 -5.63 9.99
C TYR A 112 -7.95 -6.56 10.21
N ASN A 113 -9.10 -6.02 10.59
CA ASN A 113 -10.31 -6.83 10.77
C ASN A 113 -10.76 -7.48 9.45
N CYS A 114 -10.84 -6.69 8.37
CA CYS A 114 -11.20 -7.19 7.04
C CYS A 114 -10.19 -8.24 6.53
N ARG A 115 -8.89 -7.99 6.73
CA ARG A 115 -7.83 -8.93 6.35
C ARG A 115 -7.98 -10.27 7.07
N LEU A 116 -8.21 -10.26 8.38
CA LEU A 116 -8.39 -11.50 9.14
C LEU A 116 -9.64 -12.25 8.67
N MET A 117 -10.73 -11.55 8.34
CA MET A 117 -11.95 -12.18 7.84
C MET A 117 -11.74 -12.87 6.48
N VAL A 118 -11.03 -12.24 5.55
CA VAL A 118 -10.82 -12.75 4.18
C VAL A 118 -9.70 -13.77 4.12
N TYR A 119 -8.53 -13.42 4.63
CA TYR A 119 -7.30 -14.21 4.45
C TYR A 119 -6.96 -15.11 5.63
N LYS A 120 -7.69 -14.99 6.75
CA LYS A 120 -7.48 -15.78 7.99
C LYS A 120 -6.08 -15.62 8.60
N THR A 121 -5.36 -14.56 8.27
CA THR A 121 -4.00 -14.32 8.76
C THR A 121 -3.62 -12.83 8.76
N TYR A 122 -2.66 -12.47 9.62
CA TYR A 122 -1.93 -11.21 9.60
C TYR A 122 -0.53 -11.34 8.99
N GLU A 123 -0.10 -12.57 8.71
CA GLU A 123 1.15 -12.89 8.02
C GLU A 123 1.09 -12.48 6.56
N GLU A 124 2.25 -12.25 5.97
CA GLU A 124 2.42 -11.95 4.56
C GLU A 124 1.56 -12.84 3.64
N MET A 125 1.07 -12.21 2.57
CA MET A 125 0.34 -12.90 1.51
C MET A 125 1.26 -13.16 0.32
N SER A 126 1.11 -14.32 -0.32
CA SER A 126 1.80 -14.61 -1.57
C SER A 126 1.37 -13.65 -2.69
N ILE A 127 2.18 -13.56 -3.76
CA ILE A 127 1.88 -12.77 -4.98
C ILE A 127 0.56 -13.13 -5.68
N ARG A 128 -0.16 -14.18 -5.26
CA ARG A 128 -1.50 -14.52 -5.77
C ARG A 128 -2.52 -13.41 -5.51
N VAL A 129 -2.37 -12.63 -4.43
CA VAL A 129 -3.29 -11.49 -4.11
C VAL A 129 -3.16 -10.32 -5.07
N LEU A 130 -2.14 -10.33 -5.93
CA LEU A 130 -1.93 -9.32 -6.96
C LEU A 130 -2.76 -9.59 -8.22
N LYS A 131 -3.36 -10.77 -8.35
CA LYS A 131 -4.21 -11.13 -9.49
C LYS A 131 -5.52 -10.34 -9.47
N GLU A 132 -6.08 -10.14 -10.66
CA GLU A 132 -7.28 -9.32 -10.86
C GLU A 132 -8.45 -9.76 -9.96
N ASP A 133 -8.71 -11.06 -9.84
CA ASP A 133 -9.82 -11.61 -9.04
C ASP A 133 -9.76 -11.17 -7.56
N ASP A 134 -8.57 -10.93 -7.02
CA ASP A 134 -8.40 -10.50 -5.63
C ASP A 134 -8.52 -8.97 -5.48
N ASN A 135 -8.53 -8.23 -6.58
CA ASN A 135 -8.56 -6.78 -6.64
C ASN A 135 -9.88 -6.26 -7.25
N GLN A 136 -11.00 -6.93 -6.98
CA GLN A 136 -12.33 -6.55 -7.47
C GLN A 136 -13.27 -6.14 -6.31
N ALA A 137 -14.46 -5.63 -6.65
CA ALA A 137 -15.43 -5.08 -5.71
C ALA A 137 -15.93 -6.12 -4.67
N GLU A 138 -15.89 -7.39 -5.02
CA GLU A 138 -16.26 -8.53 -4.18
C GLU A 138 -15.25 -8.77 -3.04
N ASN A 139 -14.00 -8.32 -3.21
CA ASN A 139 -13.00 -8.41 -2.16
C ASN A 139 -13.17 -7.23 -1.19
N ILE A 140 -13.67 -7.51 0.01
CA ILE A 140 -13.93 -6.50 1.04
C ILE A 140 -12.68 -5.70 1.44
N VAL A 141 -11.47 -6.29 1.37
CA VAL A 141 -10.21 -5.59 1.68
C VAL A 141 -9.90 -4.58 0.56
N PHE A 142 -10.07 -4.96 -0.70
CA PHE A 142 -9.94 -4.06 -1.83
C PHE A 142 -10.97 -2.93 -1.76
N THR A 143 -12.24 -3.26 -1.53
CA THR A 143 -13.34 -2.30 -1.41
C THR A 143 -13.12 -1.33 -0.24
N LEU A 144 -12.55 -1.77 0.88
CA LEU A 144 -12.18 -0.89 1.98
C LEU A 144 -11.09 0.11 1.55
N CYS A 145 -10.04 -0.37 0.88
CA CYS A 145 -8.96 0.49 0.37
C CYS A 145 -9.50 1.51 -0.65
N LEU A 146 -10.38 1.08 -1.56
CA LEU A 146 -11.00 1.95 -2.55
C LEU A 146 -11.91 3.00 -1.90
N LYS A 147 -12.68 2.64 -0.87
CA LYS A 147 -13.48 3.59 -0.10
C LYS A 147 -12.61 4.62 0.60
N PHE A 148 -11.51 4.18 1.21
CA PHE A 148 -10.55 5.09 1.84
C PHE A 148 -10.00 6.09 0.81
N VAL A 149 -9.49 5.63 -0.34
CA VAL A 149 -8.99 6.52 -1.39
C VAL A 149 -10.08 7.50 -1.85
N LYS A 150 -11.28 7.01 -2.19
CA LYS A 150 -12.39 7.85 -2.67
C LYS A 150 -12.85 8.91 -1.67
N ALA A 151 -12.78 8.62 -0.37
CA ALA A 151 -13.20 9.55 0.67
C ALA A 151 -12.21 10.72 0.87
N HIS A 152 -10.95 10.54 0.48
CA HIS A 152 -9.86 11.47 0.81
C HIS A 152 -9.20 12.11 -0.42
N VAL A 153 -9.60 11.75 -1.65
CA VAL A 153 -9.13 12.44 -2.85
C VAL A 153 -9.87 13.76 -3.06
N LYS A 154 -9.13 14.82 -3.36
CA LYS A 154 -9.64 16.17 -3.72
C LYS A 154 -9.41 16.50 -5.18
#